data_AF-A0A2W0C3P0-F1
#
_entry.id   AF-A0A2W0C3P0-F1
#
_cell.length_a   1.000
_cell.length_b   1.000
_cell.length_c   1.000
_cell.angle_alpha   90.00
_cell.angle_beta   90.00
_cell.angle_gamma   90.00
#
_symmetry.space_group_name_H-M   'P 1'
#
loop_
_entity.id
_entity.type
_entity.pdbx_description
1 polymer ?
#
loop_
_entity_poly.entity_id
_entity_poly.type
_entity_poly.pdbx_seq_one_letter_code
_entity_poly.pdbx_strand_id
1 'polypeptide(L)' 'MPRYEFFCEDCQKPFEIILTLSEYEKGDVHCPTCGTQHVHQDATAFFAVTSKKS' A
#
# COMPACT_ATOMS: atom_id res chain seq x y z
N MET A 1 -0.63 13.10 1.12
CA MET A 1 -0.66 11.83 1.86
C MET A 1 -0.23 10.71 0.91
N PRO A 2 0.73 9.84 1.29
CA PRO A 2 1.15 8.72 0.46
C PRO A 2 0.02 7.68 0.37
N ARG A 3 -0.14 7.10 -0.81
CA ARG A 3 -1.17 6.08 -1.12
C ARG A 3 -0.44 4.78 -1.41
N TYR A 4 -0.57 3.80 -0.54
CA TYR A 4 0.11 2.53 -0.68
C TYR A 4 -0.84 1.54 -1.36
N GLU A 5 -0.33 0.82 -2.35
CA GLU A 5 -1.04 -0.31 -2.94
C GLU A 5 -0.75 -1.57 -2.14
N PHE A 6 -1.81 -2.31 -1.86
CA PHE A 6 -1.77 -3.62 -1.24
C PHE A 6 -2.55 -4.59 -2.10
N PHE A 7 -2.12 -5.84 -2.10
CA PHE A 7 -2.81 -6.92 -2.76
C PHE A 7 -3.33 -7.89 -1.71
N CYS A 8 -4.62 -8.17 -1.75
CA CYS A 8 -5.23 -9.17 -0.90
C CYS A 8 -5.16 -10.53 -1.57
N GLU A 9 -4.54 -11.51 -0.91
CA GLU A 9 -4.40 -12.87 -1.43
C GLU A 9 -5.73 -13.63 -1.40
N ASP A 10 -6.60 -13.38 -0.41
CA ASP A 10 -7.92 -14.01 -0.32
C ASP A 10 -8.89 -13.50 -1.39
N CYS A 11 -8.91 -12.17 -1.60
CA CYS A 11 -9.77 -11.55 -2.61
C CYS A 11 -9.18 -11.62 -4.02
N GLN A 12 -7.88 -11.91 -4.14
CA GLN A 12 -7.06 -11.78 -5.35
C GLN A 12 -7.26 -10.43 -6.06
N LYS A 13 -7.35 -9.35 -5.26
CA LYS A 13 -7.63 -8.01 -5.75
C LYS A 13 -6.64 -7.01 -5.15
N PRO A 14 -6.07 -6.12 -5.98
CA PRO A 14 -5.34 -4.96 -5.48
C PRO A 14 -6.30 -3.94 -4.90
N PHE A 15 -5.86 -3.23 -3.87
CA PHE A 15 -6.57 -2.13 -3.25
C PHE A 15 -5.57 -1.06 -2.79
N GLU A 16 -6.00 0.19 -2.86
CA GLU A 16 -5.17 1.34 -2.48
C GLU A 16 -5.65 1.87 -1.14
N ILE A 17 -4.72 2.14 -0.22
CA ILE A 17 -5.03 2.78 1.05
C ILE A 17 -4.11 3.96 1.31
N ILE A 18 -4.69 5.00 1.90
CA ILE A 18 -3.96 6.17 2.31
C ILE A 18 -3.47 5.89 3.73
N LEU A 19 -2.17 5.65 3.88
CA LEU A 19 -1.55 5.47 5.20
C LEU A 19 -0.65 6.65 5.51
N THR A 20 -0.59 7.01 6.78
CA THR A 20 0.50 7.79 7.34
C THR A 20 1.70 6.88 7.62
N LEU A 21 2.89 7.48 7.74
CA LEU A 21 4.12 6.73 8.05
C LEU A 21 3.96 5.90 9.34
N SER A 22 3.28 6.46 10.35
CA SER A 22 3.03 5.79 11.62
C SER A 22 2.08 4.59 11.52
N GLU A 23 1.13 4.60 10.58
CA GLU A 23 0.25 3.45 10.35
C GLU A 23 0.95 2.38 9.52
N TYR A 24 1.79 2.81 8.56
CA TYR A 24 2.66 1.91 7.82
C TYR A 24 3.64 1.16 8.73
N GLU A 25 4.25 1.84 9.70
CA GLU A 25 5.14 1.22 10.69
C GLU A 25 4.42 0.26 11.63
N LYS A 26 3.11 0.46 11.89
CA LYS A 26 2.31 -0.48 12.71
C LYS A 26 2.01 -1.77 11.96
N GLY A 27 1.90 -1.74 10.63
CA GLY A 27 1.69 -2.93 9.82
C GLY A 27 0.30 -3.58 9.93
N ASP A 28 -0.63 -2.98 10.68
CA ASP A 28 -2.02 -3.44 10.80
C ASP A 28 -2.83 -3.01 9.57
N VAL A 29 -2.56 -3.63 8.42
CA VAL A 29 -3.32 -3.40 7.19
C VAL A 29 -4.27 -4.56 6.96
N HIS A 30 -5.56 -4.25 6.89
CA HIS A 30 -6.61 -5.24 6.61
C HIS A 30 -7.26 -4.95 5.27
N CYS A 31 -7.65 -6.01 4.56
CA CYS A 31 -8.38 -5.85 3.31
C CYS A 31 -9.77 -5.23 3.60
N PRO A 32 -10.16 -4.14 2.94
CA PRO A 32 -11.48 -3.52 3.15
C PRO A 32 -12.64 -4.37 2.62
N THR A 33 -12.36 -5.42 1.83
CA THR A 33 -13.38 -6.27 1.20
C THR A 33 -13.71 -7.49 2.06
N CYS A 34 -12.69 -8.18 2.58
CA CYS A 34 -12.88 -9.41 3.37
C CYS A 34 -12.51 -9.26 4.84
N GLY A 35 -11.81 -8.19 5.24
CA GLY A 35 -11.35 -7.96 6.60
C GLY A 35 -10.19 -8.86 7.04
N THR A 36 -9.55 -9.60 6.13
CA THR A 36 -8.39 -10.43 6.46
C THR A 36 -7.10 -9.61 6.52
N GLN A 37 -6.13 -10.07 7.30
CA GLN A 37 -4.78 -9.49 7.37
C GLN A 37 -3.83 -10.13 6.35
N HIS A 38 -4.33 -11.04 5.51
CA HIS A 38 -3.57 -11.67 4.42
C HIS A 38 -3.52 -10.73 3.22
N VAL A 39 -2.78 -9.65 3.41
CA VAL A 39 -2.51 -8.64 2.40
C VAL A 39 -1.00 -8.43 2.37
N HIS A 40 -0.42 -8.36 1.18
CA HIS A 40 0.97 -7.96 1.01
C HIS A 40 1.01 -6.60 0.33
N GLN A 41 2.02 -5.81 0.68
CA GLN A 41 2.23 -4.55 0.01
C GLN A 41 2.74 -4.82 -1.39
N ASP A 42 1.93 -4.44 -2.38
CA ASP A 42 2.40 -4.40 -3.76
C ASP A 42 3.22 -3.13 -3.85
N ALA A 43 4.53 -3.27 -3.70
CA ALA A 43 5.46 -2.15 -3.78
C ALA A 43 5.54 -1.69 -5.25
N THR A 44 4.48 -1.05 -5.74
CA THR A 44 4.57 -0.13 -6.88
C THR A 44 5.62 0.89 -6.47
N ALA A 45 6.82 0.69 -7.00
CA ALA A 45 7.98 1.48 -6.68
C ALA A 45 7.63 2.93 -6.98
N PHE A 46 7.50 3.74 -5.93
CA PHE A 46 7.46 5.19 -6.08
C PHE A 46 8.81 5.62 -6.66
N PHE A 47 8.92 5.63 -7.99
CA PHE A 47 9.98 6.35 -8.64
C PHE A 47 9.68 7.82 -8.42
N ALA A 48 10.32 8.42 -7.42
CA ALA A 48 10.42 9.86 -7.33
C ALA A 48 11.08 10.30 -8.65
N VAL A 49 10.27 10.76 -9.61
CA VAL A 49 10.71 11.49 -10.79
C VAL A 49 11.31 12.79 -10.29
N THR A 50 12.53 12.71 -9.78
CA THR A 50 13.36 13.87 -9.58
C THR A 50 13.70 14.34 -10.98
N SER A 51 13.02 15.39 -11.43
CA SER A 51 13.48 16.11 -12.62
C SER A 51 14.92 16.52 -12.32
N LYS A 52 15.88 15.90 -13.00
CA LYS A 52 17.26 16.37 -13.07
C LYS A 52 17.19 17.85 -13.45
N LYS A 53 17.41 18.74 -12.49
CA LYS A 53 17.69 20.13 -12.77
C LYS A 53 19.18 20.20 -13.10
N SER A 54 19.48 20.35 -14.38
CA SER A 54 20.83 20.60 -14.90
C SER A 54 21.43 21.88 -14.33
#